data_AF-A0A2N3D372-F1
#
_entry.id   AF-A0A2N3D372-F1
#
_cell.length_a   1.000
_cell.length_b   1.000
_cell.length_c   1.000
_cell.angle_alpha   90.00
_cell.angle_beta   90.00
_cell.angle_gamma   90.00
#
_symmetry.space_group_name_H-M   'P 1'
#
loop_
_entity.id
_entity.type
_entity.pdbx_description
1 polymer ?
#
loop_
_entity_poly.entity_id
_entity_poly.type
_entity_poly.pdbx_seq_one_letter_code
_entity_poly.pdbx_strand_id
1 'polypeptide(L)' 'MKGEAKVIDYLNEVLKGELTAINQYWLHHRLLDHWGVKKLAEF' A
#
# COMPACT_ATOMS: atom_id res chain seq x y z
N MET A 1 5.24 26.11 14.59
CA MET A 1 6.20 25.51 13.65
C MET A 1 5.42 24.93 12.49
N LYS A 2 5.54 25.48 11.28
CA LYS A 2 5.04 24.84 10.05
C LYS A 2 6.25 24.21 9.37
N GLY A 3 6.14 22.94 8.98
CA GLY A 3 7.21 22.25 8.24
C GLY A 3 7.49 22.93 6.89
N GLU A 4 8.64 22.66 6.30
CA GLU A 4 8.99 23.17 4.97
C GLU A 4 8.02 22.59 3.93
N ALA A 5 7.47 23.44 3.06
CA ALA A 5 6.42 23.05 2.11
C ALA A 5 6.86 21.88 1.21
N LYS A 6 8.11 21.92 0.71
CA LYS A 6 8.65 20.87 -0.15
C LYS A 6 8.76 19.52 0.56
N VAL A 7 9.13 19.52 1.84
CA VAL A 7 9.17 18.28 2.65
C VAL A 7 7.76 17.73 2.81
N ILE A 8 6.77 18.58 3.06
CA ILE A 8 5.37 18.15 3.18
C ILE A 8 4.87 17.53 1.86
N ASP A 9 5.23 18.12 0.73
CA ASP A 9 4.85 17.58 -0.59
C ASP A 9 5.42 16.17 -0.81
N TYR A 10 6.71 15.96 -0.53
CA TYR A 10 7.32 14.63 -0.62
C TYR A 10 6.68 13.61 0.32
N LEU A 11 6.36 14.02 1.55
CA LEU A 11 5.69 13.13 2.50
C LEU A 11 4.29 12.74 2.04
N ASN A 12 3.54 13.66 1.42
CA ASN A 12 2.23 13.37 0.85
C ASN A 12 2.32 12.42 -0.35
N GLU A 13 3.34 12.56 -1.19
CA GLU A 13 3.59 11.65 -2.31
C GLU A 13 3.87 10.22 -1.83
N VAL A 14 4.78 10.08 -0.85
CA VAL A 14 5.09 8.78 -0.23
C VAL A 14 3.86 8.19 0.44
N LEU A 15 3.13 8.97 1.25
CA LEU A 15 1.93 8.52 1.94
C LEU A 15 0.87 7.98 0.96
N LYS A 16 0.68 8.66 -0.17
CA LYS A 16 -0.23 8.19 -1.23
C LYS A 16 0.25 6.85 -1.82
N GLY A 17 1.55 6.70 -2.03
CA GLY A 17 2.17 5.45 -2.49
C GLY A 17 1.92 4.30 -1.51
N GLU A 18 2.19 4.51 -0.23
CA GLU A 18 2.00 3.49 0.83
C GLU A 18 0.53 3.06 0.95
N LEU A 19 -0.41 4.02 0.95
CA LEU A 19 -1.85 3.70 0.99
C LEU A 19 -2.30 2.92 -0.24
N THR A 20 -1.70 3.19 -1.41
CA THR A 20 -1.96 2.44 -2.64
C THR A 20 -1.44 1.02 -2.52
N ALA A 21 -0.20 0.84 -2.01
CA ALA A 21 0.42 -0.46 -1.82
C ALA A 21 -0.38 -1.32 -0.84
N ILE A 22 -0.83 -0.75 0.29
CA ILE A 22 -1.69 -1.46 1.27
C ILE A 22 -2.94 -2.01 0.58
N ASN A 23 -3.63 -1.20 -0.23
CA ASN A 23 -4.81 -1.65 -0.96
C ASN A 23 -4.49 -2.72 -2.00
N GLN A 24 -3.32 -2.65 -2.66
CA GLN A 24 -2.87 -3.68 -3.60
C GLN A 24 -2.62 -5.01 -2.91
N TYR A 25 -1.88 -5.03 -1.80
CA TYR A 25 -1.67 -6.27 -1.02
C TYR A 25 -2.99 -6.86 -0.54
N TRP A 26 -3.91 -6.02 -0.07
CA TRP A 26 -5.25 -6.46 0.34
C TRP A 26 -6.07 -7.10 -0.79
N LEU A 27 -5.96 -6.57 -2.00
CA LEU A 27 -6.60 -7.17 -3.17
C LEU A 27 -5.92 -8.48 -3.57
N HIS A 28 -4.58 -8.49 -3.62
CA HIS A 28 -3.80 -9.62 -4.07
C HIS A 28 -4.00 -10.85 -3.20
N HIS A 29 -3.96 -10.73 -1.87
CA HIS A 29 -4.12 -11.91 -1.01
C HIS A 29 -5.50 -12.55 -1.19
N ARG A 30 -6.57 -11.76 -1.37
CA ARG A 30 -7.93 -12.29 -1.59
C ARG A 30 -8.09 -12.95 -2.95
N LEU A 31 -7.47 -12.38 -3.98
CA LEU A 31 -7.45 -12.96 -5.31
C LEU A 31 -6.68 -14.29 -5.32
N LEU A 32 -5.52 -14.34 -4.67
CA LEU A 32 -4.74 -15.56 -4.50
C LEU A 32 -5.50 -16.61 -3.68
N ASP A 33 -6.18 -16.21 -2.61
CA ASP A 33 -7.02 -17.09 -1.80
C ASP A 33 -8.17 -17.69 -2.62
N HIS A 34 -8.85 -16.86 -3.40
CA HIS A 34 -9.94 -17.27 -4.28
C HIS A 34 -9.47 -18.25 -5.37
N TRP A 35 -8.28 -18.04 -5.93
CA TRP A 35 -7.68 -18.95 -6.91
C TRP A 35 -7.06 -20.21 -6.32
N GLY A 36 -7.09 -20.35 -4.99
CA GLY A 36 -6.57 -21.54 -4.30
C GLY A 36 -5.05 -21.55 -4.13
N VAL A 37 -4.34 -20.44 -4.41
CA VAL A 37 -2.89 -20.30 -4.21
C VAL A 37 -2.60 -19.95 -2.75
N LYS A 38 -3.01 -20.82 -1.83
CA LYS A 38 -3.10 -20.53 -0.38
C LYS A 38 -1.79 -20.07 0.25
N LYS A 39 -0.67 -20.68 -0.10
CA LYS A 39 0.65 -20.29 0.43
C LYS A 39 0.99 -18.83 0.13
N LEU A 40 0.61 -18.31 -1.03
CA LEU A 40 0.88 -16.91 -1.38
C LEU A 40 -0.17 -15.95 -0.81
N ALA A 41 -1.37 -16.43 -0.50
CA ALA A 41 -2.44 -15.64 0.11
C ALA A 41 -2.23 -15.36 1.61
N GLU A 42 -1.30 -16.06 2.25
CA GLU A 42 -0.94 -15.87 3.67
C GLU A 42 0.11 -14.77 3.89
N PHE A 43 0.72 -14.27 2.80
CA PHE A 43 1.69 -13.17 2.82
C PHE A 43 1.02 -11.84 2.45
#